data_AF-A0A956HSA5-F1
#
_entry.id   AF-A0A956HSA5-F1
#
_cell.length_a   1.000
_cell.length_b   1.000
_cell.length_c   1.000
_cell.angle_alpha   90.00
_cell.angle_beta   90.00
_cell.angle_gamma   90.00
#
_symmetry.space_group_name_H-M   'P 1'
#
loop_
_entity.id
_entity.type
_entity.pdbx_description
1 polymer ?
#
loop_
_entity_poly.entity_id
_entity_poly.type
_entity_poly.pdbx_seq_one_letter_code
_entity_poly.pdbx_strand_id
1 'polypeptide(L)'
;VYQLLLAGVPVRWVIRSDKNHGEADFSAAATDVLSGEPVPMHDYRGGPWVIDADDAAEAMPIVAAWQADNPDVAVHEATGDFEADVARYLVVAPTIAMIADGNQKIARKYMDAAGIPDSTGDLLWPDASPDMLDPMELAGPTEDNHRDGLLFDDEGDPVYCQLMSMHWGVGDAEDNPEVVAEVRAYLNNPVHFFAECQAVNAFENLDPHGFFLTPNGFQIGASPNAVEYFNPTSPYVQIDGDFSAVGGSEPSYTLPPGDEYLAGGITMITGAGTPIGVQDVWMTGFLDGACPPTEAECGSYGKISYLGGHEYKTDTPLSQNEDSQGTRLFLNSLFEAPCATVDGLPSLNLATAAPAYTPVPDIEVSVVYVNASAATALDAELRSPLPANTTFVSASDGGIEQAGEVVWDLGNLGPDEGGERTFVITLGDYGLYDNTASLGYRVGLNEFVLPANVVQTLYDTDPPATDDGGSSSSDGSTDNGSTDGSTDNGSSDGVTGTDGPTTASGTGTDEGTDADVGLDEVGGGGGDQGCNCAAGQGDRGLPAAALWFLGLVALIPRRRRAHGGGR
;
A
#
# COMPACT_ATOMS: atom_id res chain seq x y z
N VAL A 1 10.27 5.75 8.54
CA VAL A 1 9.67 5.42 7.23
C VAL A 1 8.42 6.25 6.99
N TYR A 2 7.29 5.98 7.67
CA TYR A 2 6.02 6.69 7.46
C TYR A 2 6.14 8.23 7.37
N GLN A 3 6.80 8.87 8.35
CA GLN A 3 7.02 10.33 8.37
C GLN A 3 7.91 10.89 7.23
N LEU A 4 8.69 10.04 6.53
CA LEU A 4 9.44 10.43 5.33
C LEU A 4 8.51 10.43 4.12
N LEU A 5 7.76 9.33 3.94
CA LEU A 5 6.80 9.16 2.85
C LEU A 5 5.70 10.22 2.90
N LEU A 6 5.18 10.53 4.09
CA LEU A 6 4.20 11.61 4.33
C LEU A 6 4.75 13.00 3.95
N ALA A 7 6.07 13.19 4.00
CA ALA A 7 6.75 14.41 3.57
C ALA A 7 7.18 14.37 2.08
N GLY A 8 6.83 13.33 1.33
CA GLY A 8 7.20 13.13 -0.07
C GLY A 8 8.62 12.58 -0.30
N VAL A 9 9.35 12.22 0.78
CA VAL A 9 10.71 11.67 0.69
C VAL A 9 10.63 10.15 0.46
N PRO A 10 11.07 9.64 -0.70
CA PRO A 10 10.87 8.23 -1.06
C PRO A 10 11.87 7.32 -0.35
N VAL A 11 11.52 6.03 -0.21
CA VAL A 11 12.30 5.05 0.54
C VAL A 11 12.41 3.73 -0.22
N ARG A 12 13.63 3.23 -0.39
CA ARG A 12 13.92 1.93 -1.03
C ARG A 12 13.89 0.85 0.05
N TRP A 13 13.04 -0.16 -0.10
CA TRP A 13 13.10 -1.37 0.72
C TRP A 13 14.15 -2.30 0.10
N VAL A 14 15.27 -2.45 0.77
CA VAL A 14 16.40 -3.22 0.27
C VAL A 14 16.32 -4.65 0.81
N ILE A 15 16.15 -5.63 -0.07
CA ILE A 15 16.07 -7.05 0.28
C ILE A 15 16.82 -7.87 -0.77
N ARG A 16 17.85 -8.61 -0.36
CA ARG A 16 18.71 -9.36 -1.30
C ARG A 16 17.98 -10.56 -1.88
N SER A 17 17.96 -10.64 -3.21
CA SER A 17 17.09 -11.53 -4.00
C SER A 17 17.45 -13.02 -3.97
N ASP A 18 18.61 -13.39 -3.40
CA ASP A 18 19.08 -14.79 -3.30
C ASP A 18 19.30 -15.28 -1.86
N LYS A 19 18.93 -14.48 -0.85
CA LYS A 19 19.33 -14.72 0.55
C LYS A 19 18.56 -15.84 1.24
N ASN A 20 19.22 -16.45 2.23
CA ASN A 20 18.54 -17.26 3.25
C ASN A 20 18.04 -16.38 4.41
N HIS A 21 17.18 -16.95 5.25
CA HIS A 21 16.72 -16.30 6.48
C HIS A 21 17.92 -15.93 7.39
N GLY A 22 17.90 -14.74 7.99
CA GLY A 22 18.97 -14.24 8.87
C GLY A 22 20.26 -13.79 8.18
N GLU A 23 20.35 -13.85 6.85
CA GLU A 23 21.49 -13.31 6.10
C GLU A 23 21.39 -11.78 5.89
N ALA A 24 22.54 -11.17 5.59
CA ALA A 24 22.66 -9.75 5.23
C ALA A 24 21.98 -9.43 3.90
N ASP A 25 21.25 -8.32 3.86
CA ASP A 25 20.72 -7.74 2.64
C ASP A 25 21.82 -6.99 1.87
N PHE A 26 22.64 -6.22 2.59
CA PHE A 26 23.90 -5.68 2.09
C PHE A 26 24.88 -5.42 3.25
N SER A 27 26.14 -5.17 2.91
CA SER A 27 27.17 -4.76 3.88
C SER A 27 27.75 -3.40 3.48
N ALA A 28 27.77 -2.44 4.41
CA ALA A 28 28.34 -1.12 4.18
C ALA A 28 29.06 -0.57 5.42
N ALA A 29 30.02 0.33 5.22
CA ALA A 29 30.63 1.14 6.29
C ALA A 29 29.97 2.52 6.33
N ALA A 30 29.66 3.02 7.52
CA ALA A 30 28.81 4.19 7.71
C ALA A 30 29.26 5.06 8.90
N THR A 31 28.52 6.14 9.16
CA THR A 31 28.58 6.91 10.41
C THR A 31 27.18 6.91 11.02
N ASP A 32 27.06 6.70 12.33
CA ASP A 32 25.76 6.85 12.99
C ASP A 32 25.37 8.34 13.07
N VAL A 33 24.16 8.68 12.62
CA VAL A 33 23.71 10.05 12.42
C VAL A 33 23.54 10.80 13.75
N LEU A 34 23.15 10.09 14.82
CA LEU A 34 22.85 10.71 16.12
C LEU A 34 24.12 10.95 16.97
N SER A 35 25.02 9.99 17.01
CA SER A 35 26.26 10.05 17.80
C SER A 35 27.46 10.62 17.04
N GLY A 36 27.48 10.49 15.71
CA GLY A 36 28.64 10.80 14.87
C GLY A 36 29.79 9.78 14.98
N GLU A 37 29.58 8.65 15.66
CA GLU A 37 30.59 7.59 15.76
C GLU A 37 30.65 6.74 14.47
N PRO A 38 31.85 6.28 14.07
CA PRO A 38 32.01 5.49 12.85
C PRO A 38 31.47 4.07 13.04
N VAL A 39 30.64 3.64 12.10
CA VAL A 39 30.17 2.26 11.94
C VAL A 39 31.09 1.55 10.95
N PRO A 40 31.96 0.61 11.38
CA PRO A 40 32.75 -0.21 10.46
C PRO A 40 31.85 -1.02 9.53
N MET A 41 32.43 -1.72 8.55
CA MET A 41 31.67 -2.60 7.64
C MET A 41 30.67 -3.48 8.43
N HIS A 42 29.38 -3.21 8.21
CA HIS A 42 28.27 -3.73 8.99
C HIS A 42 27.26 -4.42 8.07
N ASP A 43 26.78 -5.57 8.50
CA ASP A 43 25.83 -6.41 7.77
C ASP A 43 24.40 -5.99 8.12
N TYR A 44 23.76 -5.23 7.23
CA TYR A 44 22.38 -4.80 7.38
C TYR A 44 21.45 -5.97 7.05
N ARG A 45 20.57 -6.35 7.98
CA ARG A 45 19.67 -7.51 7.86
C ARG A 45 18.20 -7.11 7.96
N GLY A 46 17.33 -8.06 7.61
CA GLY A 46 15.90 -8.01 7.90
C GLY A 46 15.17 -6.93 7.11
N GLY A 47 15.56 -6.69 5.86
CA GLY A 47 14.92 -5.72 4.97
C GLY A 47 15.17 -4.26 5.41
N PRO A 48 16.42 -3.78 5.38
CA PRO A 48 16.76 -2.39 5.69
C PRO A 48 16.05 -1.40 4.76
N TRP A 49 15.73 -0.24 5.33
CA TRP A 49 15.18 0.92 4.64
C TRP A 49 16.30 1.87 4.22
N VAL A 50 16.39 2.20 2.94
CA VAL A 50 17.45 3.03 2.37
C VAL A 50 16.86 4.27 1.69
N ILE A 51 17.50 5.41 1.93
CA ILE A 51 17.20 6.71 1.32
C ILE A 51 18.35 7.02 0.36
N ASP A 52 18.09 7.64 -0.80
CA ASP A 52 19.17 7.97 -1.74
C ASP A 52 20.04 9.13 -1.22
N ALA A 53 21.24 9.28 -1.80
CA ALA A 53 22.08 10.45 -1.57
C ALA A 53 21.44 11.74 -2.12
N ASP A 54 20.67 11.63 -3.21
CA ASP A 54 19.91 12.76 -3.76
C ASP A 54 18.73 13.16 -2.84
N ASP A 55 18.06 12.18 -2.20
CA ASP A 55 16.92 12.38 -1.29
C ASP A 55 17.36 12.85 0.14
N ALA A 56 18.61 12.59 0.52
CA ALA A 56 19.11 12.71 1.89
C ALA A 56 19.00 14.13 2.49
N ALA A 57 19.07 15.18 1.66
CA ALA A 57 18.97 16.57 2.13
C ALA A 57 17.58 16.92 2.67
N GLU A 58 16.53 16.29 2.15
CA GLU A 58 15.14 16.47 2.57
C GLU A 58 14.75 15.50 3.68
N ALA A 59 15.37 14.30 3.69
CA ALA A 59 15.23 13.33 4.77
C ALA A 59 15.83 13.79 6.11
N MET A 60 17.01 14.40 6.10
CA MET A 60 17.81 14.62 7.32
C MET A 60 17.11 15.46 8.41
N PRO A 61 16.34 16.53 8.11
CA PRO A 61 15.54 17.23 9.12
C PRO A 61 14.48 16.35 9.80
N ILE A 62 13.87 15.43 9.05
CA ILE A 62 12.83 14.51 9.54
C ILE A 62 13.47 13.43 10.42
N VAL A 63 14.60 12.86 9.98
CA VAL A 63 15.41 11.90 10.76
C VAL A 63 15.87 12.52 12.08
N ALA A 64 16.44 13.73 12.04
CA ALA A 64 16.94 14.40 13.23
C ALA A 64 15.83 14.80 14.22
N ALA A 65 14.64 15.16 13.73
CA ALA A 65 13.47 15.37 14.58
C ALA A 65 13.02 14.06 15.23
N TRP A 66 12.90 12.97 14.46
CA TRP A 66 12.49 11.67 14.97
C TRP A 66 13.45 11.12 16.03
N GLN A 67 14.77 11.17 15.79
CA GLN A 67 15.79 10.70 16.73
C GLN A 67 15.91 11.56 18.00
N ALA A 68 15.41 12.80 18.00
CA ALA A 68 15.40 13.65 19.20
C ALA A 68 14.41 13.12 20.27
N ASP A 69 13.28 12.56 19.82
CA ASP A 69 12.29 11.91 20.70
C ASP A 69 12.52 10.39 20.83
N ASN A 70 13.14 9.76 19.81
CA ASN A 70 13.38 8.30 19.73
C ASN A 70 14.90 7.99 19.58
N PRO A 71 15.74 8.25 20.59
CA PRO A 71 17.20 8.17 20.48
C PRO A 71 17.76 6.76 20.28
N ASP A 72 16.99 5.72 20.58
CA ASP A 72 17.39 4.32 20.37
C ASP A 72 17.18 3.83 18.92
N VAL A 73 16.60 4.67 18.05
CA VAL A 73 16.43 4.37 16.61
C VAL A 73 17.72 4.73 15.86
N ALA A 74 18.55 3.72 15.62
CA ALA A 74 19.76 3.85 14.83
C ALA A 74 19.45 4.25 13.38
N VAL A 75 20.17 5.24 12.86
CA VAL A 75 20.14 5.66 11.45
C VAL A 75 21.58 5.94 11.03
N HIS A 76 22.03 5.35 9.93
CA HIS A 76 23.43 5.39 9.50
C HIS A 76 23.57 6.08 8.14
N GLU A 77 24.52 7.01 8.02
CA GLU A 77 24.92 7.64 6.75
C GLU A 77 26.10 6.86 6.14
N ALA A 78 25.92 6.31 4.93
CA ALA A 78 26.95 5.50 4.27
C ALA A 78 28.20 6.35 3.94
N THR A 79 29.40 5.83 4.27
CA THR A 79 30.67 6.56 4.09
C THR A 79 31.28 6.43 2.69
N GLY A 80 30.56 5.77 1.78
CA GLY A 80 30.91 5.59 0.37
C GLY A 80 29.91 4.67 -0.33
N ASP A 81 30.01 4.63 -1.65
CA ASP A 81 29.10 3.93 -2.56
C ASP A 81 28.97 2.42 -2.23
N PHE A 82 27.75 1.90 -2.35
CA PHE A 82 27.44 0.46 -2.23
C PHE A 82 26.36 0.06 -3.24
N GLU A 83 26.25 -1.24 -3.54
CA GLU A 83 25.21 -1.83 -4.37
C GLU A 83 24.32 -2.73 -3.50
N ALA A 84 23.00 -2.72 -3.72
CA ALA A 84 22.05 -3.59 -3.03
C ALA A 84 20.75 -3.76 -3.83
N ASP A 85 20.07 -4.90 -3.66
CA ASP A 85 18.81 -5.21 -4.35
C ASP A 85 17.64 -4.43 -3.74
N VAL A 86 16.92 -3.66 -4.55
CA VAL A 86 15.69 -2.95 -4.14
C VAL A 86 14.48 -3.84 -4.46
N ALA A 87 13.76 -4.28 -3.43
CA ALA A 87 12.58 -5.14 -3.57
C ALA A 87 11.26 -4.36 -3.63
N ARG A 88 11.22 -3.15 -3.06
CA ARG A 88 10.14 -2.16 -3.22
C ARG A 88 10.73 -0.75 -3.28
N TYR A 89 10.10 0.12 -4.06
CA TYR A 89 10.34 1.56 -4.00
C TYR A 89 9.08 2.22 -3.46
N LEU A 90 9.14 2.70 -2.22
CA LEU A 90 8.03 3.38 -1.55
C LEU A 90 8.06 4.88 -1.81
N VAL A 91 6.89 5.43 -2.09
CA VAL A 91 6.71 6.83 -2.51
C VAL A 91 5.51 7.52 -1.83
N VAL A 92 4.69 6.76 -1.08
CA VAL A 92 3.43 7.22 -0.49
C VAL A 92 3.27 6.70 0.94
N ALA A 93 2.75 7.55 1.84
CA ALA A 93 2.19 7.11 3.12
C ALA A 93 0.76 6.62 2.89
N PRO A 94 0.44 5.34 3.15
CA PRO A 94 -0.88 4.78 2.82
C PRO A 94 -2.01 5.37 3.68
N THR A 95 -3.23 5.40 3.14
CA THR A 95 -4.45 5.52 3.95
C THR A 95 -4.73 4.20 4.65
N ILE A 96 -5.01 4.26 5.95
CA ILE A 96 -5.12 3.11 6.84
C ILE A 96 -6.46 3.20 7.59
N ALA A 97 -7.26 2.14 7.54
CA ALA A 97 -8.44 1.96 8.37
C ALA A 97 -8.24 0.81 9.38
N MET A 98 -8.90 0.92 10.53
CA MET A 98 -8.86 -0.05 11.61
C MET A 98 -10.29 -0.38 12.05
N ILE A 99 -10.67 -1.66 12.07
CA ILE A 99 -11.99 -2.09 12.53
C ILE A 99 -12.07 -1.90 14.05
N ALA A 100 -13.13 -1.26 14.53
CA ALA A 100 -13.42 -1.04 15.96
C ALA A 100 -13.94 -2.31 16.66
N ASP A 101 -13.24 -3.43 16.50
CA ASP A 101 -13.63 -4.80 16.88
C ASP A 101 -13.65 -5.10 18.41
N GLY A 102 -13.56 -4.06 19.25
CA GLY A 102 -13.44 -4.16 20.70
C GLY A 102 -12.03 -4.49 21.21
N ASN A 103 -11.11 -4.85 20.31
CA ASN A 103 -9.69 -5.10 20.59
C ASN A 103 -8.74 -4.31 19.68
N GLN A 104 -9.24 -3.27 19.02
CA GLN A 104 -8.47 -2.29 18.25
C GLN A 104 -7.26 -1.71 19.03
N LYS A 105 -7.32 -1.72 20.37
CA LYS A 105 -6.21 -1.48 21.31
C LYS A 105 -4.88 -2.16 20.92
N ILE A 106 -4.93 -3.33 20.26
CA ILE A 106 -3.76 -4.14 19.88
C ILE A 106 -3.03 -3.46 18.72
N ALA A 107 -3.74 -3.14 17.64
CA ALA A 107 -3.21 -2.34 16.55
C ALA A 107 -2.80 -0.94 17.02
N ARG A 108 -3.60 -0.27 17.86
CA ARG A 108 -3.22 1.03 18.47
C ARG A 108 -1.85 0.99 19.15
N LYS A 109 -1.55 -0.06 19.93
CA LYS A 109 -0.25 -0.29 20.58
C LYS A 109 0.89 -0.43 19.54
N TYR A 110 0.65 -1.10 18.42
CA TYR A 110 1.63 -1.23 17.34
C TYR A 110 1.87 0.10 16.61
N MET A 111 0.80 0.86 16.35
CA MET A 111 0.84 2.14 15.64
C MET A 111 1.48 3.26 16.48
N ASP A 112 1.16 3.33 17.78
CA ASP A 112 1.79 4.22 18.77
C ASP A 112 3.30 3.95 18.88
N ALA A 113 3.70 2.68 19.02
CA ALA A 113 5.11 2.27 19.03
C ALA A 113 5.86 2.55 17.71
N ALA A 114 5.14 2.73 16.61
CA ALA A 114 5.70 3.13 15.30
C ALA A 114 5.58 4.63 15.00
N GLY A 115 4.91 5.41 15.87
CA GLY A 115 4.58 6.82 15.65
C GLY A 115 3.77 7.08 14.37
N ILE A 116 2.85 6.17 14.04
CA ILE A 116 1.93 6.29 12.90
C ILE A 116 0.57 6.77 13.43
N PRO A 117 0.19 8.05 13.22
CA PRO A 117 -1.10 8.57 13.63
C PRO A 117 -2.23 8.13 12.70
N ASP A 118 -3.47 8.48 13.06
CA ASP A 118 -4.57 8.54 12.11
C ASP A 118 -4.43 9.72 11.12
N SER A 119 -5.31 9.77 10.13
CA SER A 119 -5.39 10.84 9.10
C SER A 119 -5.62 12.25 9.66
N THR A 120 -6.02 12.38 10.93
CA THR A 120 -6.15 13.68 11.62
C THR A 120 -4.88 14.10 12.36
N GLY A 121 -3.90 13.20 12.48
CA GLY A 121 -2.66 13.39 13.22
C GLY A 121 -2.70 12.94 14.68
N ASP A 122 -3.73 12.20 15.13
CA ASP A 122 -3.79 11.68 16.49
C ASP A 122 -3.13 10.29 16.60
N LEU A 123 -2.03 10.22 17.37
CA LEU A 123 -1.32 8.97 17.69
C LEU A 123 -2.15 8.02 18.58
N LEU A 124 -3.18 8.53 19.28
CA LEU A 124 -4.05 7.72 20.13
C LEU A 124 -5.11 6.93 19.34
N TRP A 125 -5.27 7.21 18.04
CA TRP A 125 -6.23 6.53 17.15
C TRP A 125 -7.65 6.43 17.76
N PRO A 126 -8.25 7.52 18.29
CA PRO A 126 -9.42 7.46 19.17
C PRO A 126 -10.64 6.74 18.56
N ASP A 127 -11.58 6.29 19.39
CA ASP A 127 -12.88 5.68 18.95
C ASP A 127 -13.84 6.68 18.24
N ALA A 128 -13.31 7.84 17.81
CA ALA A 128 -13.99 8.87 17.02
C ALA A 128 -13.06 9.43 15.93
N SER A 129 -11.99 8.70 15.60
CA SER A 129 -11.16 8.92 14.42
C SER A 129 -11.95 8.54 13.16
N PRO A 130 -11.82 9.27 12.03
CA PRO A 130 -12.46 8.87 10.77
C PRO A 130 -11.96 7.51 10.26
N ASP A 131 -10.73 7.13 10.65
CA ASP A 131 -10.05 5.90 10.22
C ASP A 131 -10.45 4.67 11.08
N MET A 132 -11.32 4.86 12.07
CA MET A 132 -11.72 3.85 13.07
C MET A 132 -13.16 3.38 12.83
N LEU A 133 -13.32 2.49 11.85
CA LEU A 133 -14.63 2.11 11.30
C LEU A 133 -15.32 1.07 12.19
N ASP A 134 -16.57 1.30 12.59
CA ASP A 134 -17.36 0.32 13.34
C ASP A 134 -18.02 -0.75 12.43
N PRO A 135 -18.38 -1.95 12.95
CA PRO A 135 -18.97 -3.02 12.12
C PRO A 135 -20.32 -2.70 11.45
N MET A 136 -21.02 -1.63 11.84
CA MET A 136 -22.20 -1.12 11.12
C MET A 136 -21.81 -0.11 10.04
N GLU A 137 -20.76 0.68 10.26
CA GLU A 137 -20.20 1.59 9.24
C GLU A 137 -19.54 0.80 8.10
N LEU A 138 -18.91 -0.34 8.40
CA LEU A 138 -18.34 -1.27 7.43
C LEU A 138 -19.38 -2.08 6.66
N ALA A 139 -20.54 -2.37 7.26
CA ALA A 139 -21.61 -3.17 6.66
C ALA A 139 -22.62 -2.35 5.84
N GLY A 140 -22.45 -1.02 5.78
CA GLY A 140 -23.31 -0.15 4.98
C GLY A 140 -24.81 -0.15 5.36
N PRO A 141 -25.65 0.51 4.54
CA PRO A 141 -27.10 0.44 4.63
C PRO A 141 -27.77 -0.83 4.07
N THR A 142 -27.11 -1.73 3.31
CA THR A 142 -27.79 -2.89 2.67
C THR A 142 -27.04 -4.24 2.73
N GLU A 143 -27.80 -5.34 2.57
CA GLU A 143 -27.29 -6.73 2.50
C GLU A 143 -27.24 -7.26 1.04
N ASP A 144 -27.58 -6.41 0.05
CA ASP A 144 -27.68 -6.76 -1.39
C ASP A 144 -26.56 -6.09 -2.23
N ASN A 145 -25.82 -5.13 -1.67
CA ASN A 145 -24.78 -4.36 -2.33
C ASN A 145 -23.56 -4.16 -1.42
N HIS A 146 -22.60 -5.07 -1.53
CA HIS A 146 -21.35 -5.12 -0.76
C HIS A 146 -20.34 -4.01 -1.15
N ARG A 147 -20.84 -2.82 -1.52
CA ARG A 147 -20.10 -1.58 -1.79
C ARG A 147 -20.95 -0.37 -1.34
N ASP A 148 -21.56 -0.43 -0.15
CA ASP A 148 -22.19 0.72 0.51
C ASP A 148 -21.72 0.98 1.96
N GLY A 149 -20.74 0.21 2.45
CA GLY A 149 -19.96 0.51 3.65
C GLY A 149 -18.84 1.55 3.46
N LEU A 150 -18.32 2.11 4.56
CA LEU A 150 -17.29 3.17 4.56
C LEU A 150 -15.88 2.72 4.11
N LEU A 151 -15.75 1.55 3.49
CA LEU A 151 -14.55 1.18 2.71
C LEU A 151 -14.55 1.89 1.34
N PHE A 152 -15.70 2.42 0.92
CA PHE A 152 -15.96 2.96 -0.40
C PHE A 152 -16.58 4.36 -0.37
N ASP A 153 -16.64 5.02 -1.53
CA ASP A 153 -17.43 6.22 -1.80
C ASP A 153 -18.81 5.89 -2.44
N ASP A 154 -19.56 6.93 -2.86
CA ASP A 154 -20.90 6.79 -3.47
C ASP A 154 -20.84 6.12 -4.88
N GLU A 155 -19.68 6.14 -5.54
CA GLU A 155 -19.39 5.49 -6.82
C GLU A 155 -18.95 4.01 -6.62
N GLY A 156 -18.41 3.69 -5.44
CA GLY A 156 -18.02 2.38 -4.95
C GLY A 156 -16.50 2.15 -4.89
N ASP A 157 -15.66 3.16 -5.10
CA ASP A 157 -14.20 3.00 -5.16
C ASP A 157 -13.52 3.04 -3.78
N PRO A 158 -12.44 2.26 -3.57
CA PRO A 158 -11.81 2.11 -2.26
C PRO A 158 -11.13 3.41 -1.79
N VAL A 159 -11.54 3.91 -0.61
CA VAL A 159 -10.95 5.14 -0.03
C VAL A 159 -9.73 4.87 0.86
N TYR A 160 -9.52 3.61 1.26
CA TYR A 160 -8.37 3.14 2.04
C TYR A 160 -7.46 2.22 1.21
N CYS A 161 -6.14 2.29 1.45
CA CYS A 161 -5.19 1.32 0.89
C CYS A 161 -5.01 0.08 1.80
N GLN A 162 -5.21 0.27 3.11
CA GLN A 162 -4.97 -0.72 4.15
C GLN A 162 -6.18 -0.79 5.08
N LEU A 163 -6.67 -2.01 5.34
CA LEU A 163 -7.65 -2.28 6.40
C LEU A 163 -7.07 -3.30 7.40
N MET A 164 -7.42 -3.22 8.69
CA MET A 164 -6.98 -4.20 9.69
C MET A 164 -8.01 -4.54 10.76
N SER A 165 -8.02 -5.80 11.22
CA SER A 165 -8.75 -6.25 12.42
C SER A 165 -7.88 -7.17 13.28
N MET A 166 -8.05 -7.13 14.59
CA MET A 166 -7.17 -7.77 15.58
C MET A 166 -7.86 -8.90 16.35
N HIS A 167 -9.19 -8.85 16.50
CA HIS A 167 -9.94 -9.83 17.30
C HIS A 167 -11.45 -9.80 17.05
N TRP A 168 -11.92 -9.42 15.86
CA TRP A 168 -13.35 -9.53 15.57
C TRP A 168 -13.82 -10.98 15.69
N GLY A 169 -14.94 -11.20 16.39
CA GLY A 169 -15.36 -12.53 16.81
C GLY A 169 -16.13 -13.27 15.72
N VAL A 170 -15.92 -14.58 15.60
CA VAL A 170 -16.66 -15.44 14.66
C VAL A 170 -18.18 -15.32 14.87
N GLY A 171 -18.64 -15.22 16.11
CA GLY A 171 -20.07 -15.03 16.41
C GLY A 171 -20.60 -13.64 16.03
N ASP A 172 -19.74 -12.61 16.07
CA ASP A 172 -20.10 -11.26 15.61
C ASP A 172 -20.16 -11.21 14.07
N ALA A 173 -19.37 -12.04 13.37
CA ALA A 173 -19.43 -12.25 11.93
C ALA A 173 -20.61 -13.15 11.49
N GLU A 174 -20.99 -14.15 12.29
CA GLU A 174 -22.24 -14.91 12.09
C GLU A 174 -23.49 -14.03 12.30
N ASP A 175 -23.47 -13.08 13.24
CA ASP A 175 -24.56 -12.12 13.48
C ASP A 175 -24.58 -10.92 12.50
N ASN A 176 -23.44 -10.59 11.86
CA ASN A 176 -23.33 -9.55 10.82
C ASN A 176 -22.39 -9.97 9.66
N PRO A 177 -22.86 -10.83 8.74
CA PRO A 177 -22.02 -11.38 7.67
C PRO A 177 -21.60 -10.36 6.60
N GLU A 178 -22.32 -9.23 6.51
CA GLU A 178 -22.11 -8.20 5.49
C GLU A 178 -20.72 -7.55 5.59
N VAL A 179 -20.13 -7.44 6.78
CA VAL A 179 -18.76 -6.94 6.94
C VAL A 179 -17.73 -7.83 6.22
N VAL A 180 -17.96 -9.15 6.14
CA VAL A 180 -17.08 -10.05 5.37
C VAL A 180 -17.34 -9.90 3.87
N ALA A 181 -18.59 -9.61 3.47
CA ALA A 181 -18.96 -9.36 2.09
C ALA A 181 -18.31 -8.07 1.55
N GLU A 182 -18.41 -6.97 2.30
CA GLU A 182 -17.78 -5.68 2.07
C GLU A 182 -16.24 -5.79 2.04
N VAL A 183 -15.62 -6.48 3.01
CA VAL A 183 -14.17 -6.71 2.99
C VAL A 183 -13.73 -7.58 1.80
N ARG A 184 -14.54 -8.55 1.37
CA ARG A 184 -14.28 -9.31 0.14
C ARG A 184 -14.37 -8.42 -1.11
N ALA A 185 -15.37 -7.55 -1.19
CA ALA A 185 -15.52 -6.60 -2.30
C ALA A 185 -14.37 -5.58 -2.32
N TYR A 186 -13.92 -5.11 -1.16
CA TYR A 186 -12.76 -4.23 -1.00
C TYR A 186 -11.50 -4.91 -1.56
N LEU A 187 -11.31 -6.20 -1.25
CA LEU A 187 -10.26 -7.06 -1.80
C LEU A 187 -10.41 -7.42 -3.30
N ASN A 188 -11.45 -6.94 -4.00
CA ASN A 188 -11.50 -6.91 -5.47
C ASN A 188 -10.97 -5.58 -6.05
N ASN A 189 -10.20 -4.83 -5.26
CA ASN A 189 -9.36 -3.69 -5.66
C ASN A 189 -7.90 -3.91 -5.18
N PRO A 190 -6.87 -3.20 -5.72
CA PRO A 190 -5.47 -3.38 -5.31
C PRO A 190 -5.16 -2.73 -3.95
N VAL A 191 -5.75 -3.29 -2.90
CA VAL A 191 -5.64 -2.89 -1.50
C VAL A 191 -5.05 -4.02 -0.65
N HIS A 192 -4.80 -3.76 0.63
CA HIS A 192 -4.33 -4.78 1.57
C HIS A 192 -5.26 -4.91 2.79
N PHE A 193 -5.53 -6.15 3.21
CA PHE A 193 -6.26 -6.48 4.43
C PHE A 193 -5.39 -7.31 5.38
N PHE A 194 -5.33 -6.91 6.66
CA PHE A 194 -4.61 -7.63 7.70
C PHE A 194 -5.58 -8.15 8.79
N ALA A 195 -5.44 -9.41 9.19
CA ALA A 195 -6.15 -9.96 10.35
C ALA A 195 -5.20 -10.64 11.35
N GLU A 196 -5.37 -10.35 12.65
CA GLU A 196 -4.75 -11.12 13.75
C GLU A 196 -5.79 -12.01 14.46
N CYS A 197 -5.34 -13.13 15.02
CA CYS A 197 -6.10 -13.91 16.00
C CYS A 197 -7.53 -14.30 15.52
N GLN A 198 -8.59 -13.98 16.28
CA GLN A 198 -9.97 -14.35 15.93
C GLN A 198 -10.48 -13.71 14.65
N ALA A 199 -9.93 -12.56 14.24
CA ALA A 199 -10.32 -11.94 12.98
C ALA A 199 -9.99 -12.84 11.78
N VAL A 200 -8.88 -13.59 11.82
CA VAL A 200 -8.51 -14.55 10.76
C VAL A 200 -9.62 -15.58 10.54
N ASN A 201 -10.15 -16.17 11.62
CA ASN A 201 -11.24 -17.14 11.56
C ASN A 201 -12.59 -16.49 11.21
N ALA A 202 -12.88 -15.30 11.75
CA ALA A 202 -14.11 -14.57 11.47
C ALA A 202 -14.25 -14.18 9.98
N PHE A 203 -13.16 -13.77 9.33
CA PHE A 203 -13.16 -13.46 7.89
C PHE A 203 -12.96 -14.71 7.02
N GLU A 204 -12.03 -15.63 7.35
CA GLU A 204 -11.71 -16.76 6.48
C GLU A 204 -12.76 -17.88 6.51
N ASN A 205 -13.45 -18.13 7.63
CA ASN A 205 -14.33 -19.31 7.77
C ASN A 205 -15.82 -19.05 7.48
N LEU A 206 -16.21 -17.81 7.17
CA LEU A 206 -17.63 -17.44 7.04
C LEU A 206 -18.21 -17.76 5.65
N ASP A 207 -18.84 -18.92 5.50
CA ASP A 207 -19.66 -19.27 4.32
C ASP A 207 -20.86 -18.29 4.21
N PRO A 208 -21.10 -17.61 3.06
CA PRO A 208 -20.45 -17.77 1.75
C PRO A 208 -19.41 -16.70 1.36
N HIS A 209 -19.09 -15.73 2.23
CA HIS A 209 -18.33 -14.54 1.87
C HIS A 209 -16.81 -14.66 2.07
N GLY A 210 -16.37 -15.50 3.02
CA GLY A 210 -14.97 -15.74 3.40
C GLY A 210 -14.18 -16.60 2.41
N PHE A 211 -13.33 -17.49 2.91
CA PHE A 211 -12.48 -18.38 2.10
C PHE A 211 -11.54 -17.60 1.14
N PHE A 212 -10.83 -16.57 1.65
CA PHE A 212 -10.00 -15.69 0.83
C PHE A 212 -8.70 -16.35 0.37
N LEU A 213 -8.11 -17.23 1.19
CA LEU A 213 -6.82 -17.90 0.94
C LEU A 213 -6.92 -19.44 0.93
N THR A 214 -8.02 -20.00 1.41
CA THR A 214 -8.25 -21.44 1.61
C THR A 214 -9.55 -21.90 0.93
N PRO A 215 -9.69 -23.19 0.57
CA PRO A 215 -10.91 -23.69 -0.08
C PRO A 215 -12.07 -24.02 0.88
N ASN A 216 -11.80 -24.24 2.18
CA ASN A 216 -12.81 -24.62 3.18
C ASN A 216 -12.50 -24.06 4.60
N GLY A 217 -11.68 -23.01 4.70
CA GLY A 217 -11.33 -22.37 5.97
C GLY A 217 -10.19 -23.04 6.74
N PHE A 218 -9.98 -22.59 7.98
CA PHE A 218 -8.97 -23.09 8.92
C PHE A 218 -9.54 -23.83 10.12
N GLN A 219 -8.78 -24.79 10.62
CA GLN A 219 -8.86 -25.35 11.96
C GLN A 219 -7.84 -24.65 12.87
N ILE A 220 -8.24 -24.28 14.10
CA ILE A 220 -7.36 -23.57 15.04
C ILE A 220 -6.40 -24.55 15.72
N GLY A 221 -5.10 -24.28 15.59
CA GLY A 221 -4.01 -25.03 16.22
C GLY A 221 -3.54 -24.41 17.55
N ALA A 222 -2.77 -25.17 18.32
CA ALA A 222 -2.06 -24.64 19.49
C ALA A 222 -0.78 -23.88 19.05
N SER A 223 -0.32 -22.91 19.84
CA SER A 223 0.89 -22.13 19.51
C SER A 223 2.11 -23.06 19.37
N PRO A 224 2.90 -22.96 18.29
CA PRO A 224 4.08 -23.80 18.09
C PRO A 224 5.25 -23.35 18.99
N ASN A 225 5.98 -24.31 19.55
CA ASN A 225 7.09 -24.04 20.48
C ASN A 225 8.41 -23.65 19.78
N ALA A 226 8.44 -23.71 18.44
CA ALA A 226 9.53 -23.36 17.54
C ALA A 226 8.95 -23.24 16.13
N VAL A 227 9.59 -22.48 15.24
CA VAL A 227 9.07 -22.19 13.89
C VAL A 227 10.06 -22.51 12.76
N GLU A 228 9.53 -22.65 11.55
CA GLU A 228 10.28 -22.67 10.27
C GLU A 228 9.82 -21.52 9.36
N TYR A 229 10.76 -20.93 8.62
CA TYR A 229 10.57 -19.74 7.79
C TYR A 229 10.58 -20.10 6.30
N PHE A 230 9.73 -19.43 5.52
CA PHE A 230 9.62 -19.55 4.07
C PHE A 230 9.78 -18.20 3.39
N ASN A 231 10.10 -18.22 2.10
CA ASN A 231 10.22 -17.04 1.24
C ASN A 231 11.11 -15.90 1.83
N PRO A 232 12.37 -16.17 2.24
CA PRO A 232 13.25 -15.22 2.96
C PRO A 232 13.54 -13.89 2.24
N THR A 233 13.21 -13.81 0.95
CA THR A 233 13.33 -12.64 0.07
C THR A 233 12.04 -11.79 0.02
N SER A 234 10.93 -12.27 0.60
CA SER A 234 9.65 -11.57 0.64
C SER A 234 9.68 -10.44 1.68
N PRO A 235 9.21 -9.22 1.36
CA PRO A 235 9.01 -8.12 2.32
C PRO A 235 8.26 -8.54 3.58
N TYR A 236 7.30 -9.46 3.43
CA TYR A 236 6.49 -9.99 4.51
C TYR A 236 7.27 -10.77 5.57
N VAL A 237 8.43 -11.37 5.29
CA VAL A 237 9.20 -12.16 6.28
C VAL A 237 10.47 -11.47 6.78
N GLN A 238 10.60 -10.16 6.52
CA GLN A 238 11.78 -9.37 6.86
C GLN A 238 11.87 -9.06 8.36
N ILE A 239 12.54 -9.93 9.11
CA ILE A 239 12.88 -9.79 10.53
C ILE A 239 14.39 -9.80 10.76
N ASP A 240 14.82 -9.28 11.93
CA ASP A 240 16.21 -9.37 12.40
C ASP A 240 16.22 -9.97 13.81
N GLY A 241 16.73 -11.19 13.96
CA GLY A 241 16.59 -12.04 15.14
C GLY A 241 15.54 -13.15 14.98
N ASP A 242 15.52 -14.10 15.92
CA ASP A 242 14.53 -15.20 15.94
C ASP A 242 13.11 -14.68 16.21
N PHE A 243 12.10 -15.47 15.83
CA PHE A 243 10.66 -15.20 16.04
C PHE A 243 10.09 -16.17 17.07
N SER A 244 9.36 -15.63 18.05
CA SER A 244 8.61 -16.43 19.03
C SER A 244 7.11 -16.27 18.79
N ALA A 245 6.41 -17.38 18.50
CA ALA A 245 4.96 -17.40 18.41
C ALA A 245 4.35 -17.14 19.80
N VAL A 246 3.44 -16.18 19.90
CA VAL A 246 2.78 -15.86 21.17
C VAL A 246 1.54 -16.74 21.41
N GLY A 247 0.97 -16.62 22.61
CA GLY A 247 -0.34 -17.22 22.91
C GLY A 247 -1.50 -16.43 22.30
N GLY A 248 -2.72 -16.89 22.54
CA GLY A 248 -3.93 -16.23 22.09
C GLY A 248 -5.14 -17.15 22.21
N SER A 249 -6.31 -16.69 21.81
CA SER A 249 -7.44 -17.58 21.50
C SER A 249 -7.16 -18.40 20.23
N GLU A 250 -6.45 -17.81 19.27
CA GLU A 250 -6.14 -18.41 17.97
C GLU A 250 -4.67 -18.14 17.61
N PRO A 251 -3.74 -19.01 18.04
CA PRO A 251 -2.30 -18.77 17.90
C PRO A 251 -1.67 -19.38 16.64
N SER A 252 -2.35 -20.28 15.94
CA SER A 252 -1.92 -20.85 14.65
C SER A 252 -3.10 -21.50 13.92
N TYR A 253 -2.95 -21.74 12.63
CA TYR A 253 -4.00 -22.23 11.75
C TYR A 253 -3.56 -23.53 11.04
N THR A 254 -4.53 -24.32 10.59
CA THR A 254 -4.30 -25.63 9.97
C THR A 254 -5.40 -25.92 8.96
N LEU A 255 -5.03 -26.30 7.74
CA LEU A 255 -5.98 -26.64 6.68
C LEU A 255 -6.73 -27.95 7.00
N PRO A 256 -7.98 -28.11 6.56
CA PRO A 256 -8.70 -29.38 6.65
C PRO A 256 -7.93 -30.53 5.96
N PRO A 257 -7.97 -31.77 6.50
CA PRO A 257 -7.13 -32.85 5.99
C PRO A 257 -7.40 -33.24 4.53
N GLY A 258 -6.53 -32.78 3.62
CA GLY A 258 -6.61 -33.00 2.18
C GLY A 258 -6.72 -31.72 1.35
N ASP A 259 -6.89 -30.56 1.99
CA ASP A 259 -6.88 -29.26 1.36
C ASP A 259 -5.46 -28.72 1.16
N GLU A 260 -5.30 -27.84 0.18
CA GLU A 260 -4.11 -27.01 -0.07
C GLU A 260 -4.57 -25.54 -0.13
N TYR A 261 -3.66 -24.58 0.09
CA TYR A 261 -3.96 -23.15 -0.11
C TYR A 261 -4.32 -22.86 -1.58
N LEU A 262 -5.13 -21.81 -1.80
CA LEU A 262 -5.58 -21.42 -3.15
C LEU A 262 -4.41 -21.00 -4.07
N ALA A 263 -3.30 -20.52 -3.51
CA ALA A 263 -2.04 -20.30 -4.21
C ALA A 263 -0.83 -20.89 -3.46
N GLY A 264 0.20 -21.27 -4.21
CA GLY A 264 1.46 -21.75 -3.66
C GLY A 264 2.29 -20.64 -3.03
N GLY A 265 3.01 -20.96 -1.94
CA GLY A 265 3.92 -20.03 -1.27
C GLY A 265 3.27 -19.08 -0.26
N ILE A 266 1.98 -19.23 0.04
CA ILE A 266 1.22 -18.36 0.96
C ILE A 266 1.79 -18.34 2.38
N THR A 267 2.24 -19.49 2.90
CA THR A 267 2.85 -19.59 4.24
C THR A 267 4.23 -18.93 4.27
N MET A 268 4.45 -18.05 5.25
CA MET A 268 5.72 -17.36 5.52
C MET A 268 6.39 -17.89 6.81
N ILE A 269 5.60 -18.26 7.83
CA ILE A 269 6.07 -18.90 9.07
C ILE A 269 5.10 -20.02 9.47
N THR A 270 5.63 -21.20 9.80
CA THR A 270 4.86 -22.35 10.35
C THR A 270 5.58 -23.01 11.53
N GLY A 271 4.97 -23.99 12.17
CA GLY A 271 5.58 -24.78 13.24
C GLY A 271 6.80 -25.59 12.76
N ALA A 272 7.84 -25.67 13.59
CA ALA A 272 9.02 -26.47 13.25
C ALA A 272 8.67 -27.97 13.16
N GLY A 273 9.00 -28.60 12.02
CA GLY A 273 8.71 -29.99 11.71
C GLY A 273 7.29 -30.30 11.26
N THR A 274 6.42 -29.30 11.02
CA THR A 274 5.12 -29.48 10.38
C THR A 274 5.18 -29.19 8.87
N PRO A 275 4.31 -29.80 8.04
CA PRO A 275 4.16 -29.38 6.65
C PRO A 275 3.39 -28.06 6.57
N ILE A 276 3.60 -27.32 5.47
CA ILE A 276 2.78 -26.16 5.08
C ILE A 276 1.28 -26.48 5.21
N GLY A 277 0.51 -25.57 5.79
CA GLY A 277 -0.90 -25.75 6.11
C GLY A 277 -1.16 -26.46 7.44
N VAL A 278 -0.16 -26.60 8.32
CA VAL A 278 -0.31 -27.23 9.65
C VAL A 278 0.51 -26.46 10.70
N GLN A 279 -0.19 -25.85 11.66
CA GLN A 279 0.38 -24.88 12.61
C GLN A 279 1.05 -23.66 11.94
N ASP A 280 0.47 -23.19 10.83
CA ASP A 280 0.91 -21.96 10.16
C ASP A 280 0.59 -20.75 11.05
N VAL A 281 1.53 -19.81 11.16
CA VAL A 281 1.45 -18.63 12.07
C VAL A 281 1.45 -17.32 11.30
N TRP A 282 2.12 -17.26 10.15
CA TRP A 282 2.15 -16.06 9.31
C TRP A 282 1.95 -16.46 7.85
N MET A 283 0.91 -15.91 7.23
CA MET A 283 0.51 -16.22 5.86
C MET A 283 0.13 -14.95 5.12
N THR A 284 0.40 -14.88 3.82
CA THR A 284 -0.09 -13.81 2.95
C THR A 284 -0.35 -14.31 1.53
N GLY A 285 -1.35 -13.75 0.85
CA GLY A 285 -1.72 -14.11 -0.52
C GLY A 285 -2.73 -13.15 -1.13
N PHE A 286 -2.91 -13.20 -2.45
CA PHE A 286 -3.97 -12.46 -3.13
C PHE A 286 -5.32 -13.18 -3.02
N LEU A 287 -6.42 -12.42 -3.04
CA LEU A 287 -7.79 -12.95 -2.97
C LEU A 287 -8.00 -14.08 -3.98
N ASP A 288 -8.67 -15.14 -3.54
CA ASP A 288 -8.99 -16.35 -4.33
C ASP A 288 -7.77 -17.06 -4.93
N GLY A 289 -6.56 -16.75 -4.46
CA GLY A 289 -5.30 -17.24 -5.02
C GLY A 289 -4.98 -16.68 -6.40
N ALA A 290 -5.55 -15.53 -6.78
CA ALA A 290 -5.49 -14.98 -8.14
C ALA A 290 -4.07 -14.79 -8.70
N CYS A 291 -3.09 -14.49 -7.83
CA CYS A 291 -1.66 -14.44 -8.15
C CYS A 291 -0.81 -15.07 -7.04
N PRO A 292 0.43 -15.50 -7.34
CA PRO A 292 1.42 -15.86 -6.31
C PRO A 292 1.68 -14.69 -5.33
N PRO A 293 1.89 -14.95 -4.03
CA PRO A 293 2.13 -13.90 -3.03
C PRO A 293 3.43 -13.10 -3.26
N THR A 294 4.34 -13.66 -4.06
CA THR A 294 5.61 -13.04 -4.47
C THR A 294 5.44 -11.90 -5.47
N GLU A 295 4.33 -11.85 -6.20
CA GLU A 295 4.05 -10.71 -7.08
C GLU A 295 3.82 -9.45 -6.24
N ALA A 296 4.29 -8.30 -6.75
CA ALA A 296 4.00 -7.01 -6.11
C ALA A 296 2.49 -6.73 -6.15
N GLU A 297 1.85 -7.01 -7.28
CA GLU A 297 0.45 -6.70 -7.57
C GLU A 297 -0.28 -7.88 -8.23
N CYS A 298 -1.61 -7.79 -8.28
CA CYS A 298 -2.46 -8.78 -8.97
C CYS A 298 -3.59 -8.10 -9.78
N GLY A 299 -3.28 -7.02 -10.47
CA GLY A 299 -4.28 -6.23 -11.19
C GLY A 299 -5.29 -5.62 -10.23
N SER A 300 -6.55 -6.05 -10.28
CA SER A 300 -7.57 -5.63 -9.33
C SER A 300 -7.61 -6.45 -8.03
N TYR A 301 -6.87 -7.55 -7.88
CA TYR A 301 -6.99 -8.35 -6.65
C TYR A 301 -6.12 -7.80 -5.52
N GLY A 302 -6.75 -7.59 -4.36
CA GLY A 302 -6.10 -7.18 -3.13
C GLY A 302 -5.36 -8.33 -2.44
N LYS A 303 -4.40 -7.96 -1.59
CA LYS A 303 -3.58 -8.89 -0.82
C LYS A 303 -4.11 -9.01 0.62
N ILE A 304 -4.05 -10.21 1.18
CA ILE A 304 -4.49 -10.55 2.53
C ILE A 304 -3.28 -11.01 3.33
N SER A 305 -3.21 -10.65 4.61
CA SER A 305 -2.21 -11.16 5.55
C SER A 305 -2.83 -11.60 6.87
N TYR A 306 -2.47 -12.80 7.33
CA TYR A 306 -3.03 -13.44 8.51
C TYR A 306 -1.94 -13.79 9.52
N LEU A 307 -2.05 -13.23 10.73
CA LEU A 307 -1.11 -13.45 11.84
C LEU A 307 -1.78 -14.20 13.00
N GLY A 308 -1.26 -15.40 13.29
CA GLY A 308 -1.57 -16.13 14.52
C GLY A 308 -0.89 -15.51 15.72
N GLY A 309 -1.58 -15.49 16.86
CA GLY A 309 -1.09 -14.91 18.11
C GLY A 309 -2.16 -14.06 18.79
N HIS A 310 -1.74 -13.19 19.69
CA HIS A 310 -2.55 -12.15 20.30
C HIS A 310 -1.63 -11.16 21.04
N GLU A 311 -1.61 -9.90 20.59
CA GLU A 311 -0.93 -8.79 21.26
C GLU A 311 0.58 -9.01 21.48
N TYR A 312 1.32 -9.23 20.38
CA TYR A 312 2.78 -9.16 20.34
C TYR A 312 3.37 -7.93 21.07
N LYS A 313 4.65 -8.03 21.46
CA LYS A 313 5.36 -6.95 22.14
C LYS A 313 5.91 -5.89 21.18
N THR A 314 6.28 -4.75 21.74
CA THR A 314 6.86 -3.59 21.05
C THR A 314 8.27 -3.28 21.60
N ASP A 315 8.96 -4.30 22.14
CA ASP A 315 10.24 -4.11 22.83
C ASP A 315 11.39 -4.02 21.81
N THR A 316 12.33 -3.10 22.04
CA THR A 316 13.48 -2.85 21.17
C THR A 316 14.81 -3.08 21.91
N PRO A 317 15.91 -3.42 21.20
CA PRO A 317 15.99 -3.71 19.77
C PRO A 317 15.33 -5.06 19.42
N LEU A 318 14.73 -5.15 18.23
CA LEU A 318 14.01 -6.34 17.76
C LEU A 318 14.89 -7.61 17.76
N SER A 319 16.19 -7.45 17.46
CA SER A 319 17.20 -8.52 17.47
C SER A 319 17.50 -9.14 18.85
N GLN A 320 16.78 -8.74 19.90
CA GLN A 320 16.85 -9.30 21.25
C GLN A 320 15.45 -9.61 21.83
N ASN A 321 14.37 -9.39 21.06
CA ASN A 321 12.98 -9.49 21.52
C ASN A 321 12.15 -10.32 20.52
N GLU A 322 12.28 -11.65 20.61
CA GLU A 322 11.68 -12.62 19.69
C GLU A 322 10.15 -12.50 19.55
N ASP A 323 9.47 -12.11 20.64
CA ASP A 323 8.02 -11.89 20.71
C ASP A 323 7.59 -10.45 20.34
N SER A 324 8.53 -9.62 19.86
CA SER A 324 8.25 -8.32 19.22
C SER A 324 8.33 -8.38 17.69
N GLN A 325 8.83 -9.49 17.13
CA GLN A 325 8.89 -9.67 15.68
C GLN A 325 7.50 -9.68 15.03
N GLY A 326 6.45 -10.20 15.69
CA GLY A 326 5.08 -10.16 15.15
C GLY A 326 4.58 -8.74 14.89
N THR A 327 4.91 -7.78 15.76
CA THR A 327 4.64 -6.36 15.48
C THR A 327 5.45 -5.84 14.30
N ARG A 328 6.70 -6.30 14.09
CA ARG A 328 7.44 -5.99 12.85
C ARG A 328 6.74 -6.55 11.62
N LEU A 329 6.23 -7.80 11.65
CA LEU A 329 5.50 -8.41 10.53
C LEU A 329 4.22 -7.61 10.20
N PHE A 330 3.46 -7.21 11.21
CA PHE A 330 2.33 -6.29 11.07
C PHE A 330 2.73 -4.95 10.43
N LEU A 331 3.71 -4.25 10.99
CA LEU A 331 4.15 -2.93 10.50
C LEU A 331 4.76 -3.00 9.09
N ASN A 332 5.49 -4.06 8.76
CA ASN A 332 5.98 -4.34 7.42
C ASN A 332 4.82 -4.45 6.42
N SER A 333 3.73 -5.13 6.79
CA SER A 333 2.60 -5.38 5.91
C SER A 333 1.84 -4.11 5.50
N LEU A 334 1.91 -3.03 6.29
CA LEU A 334 1.37 -1.72 5.96
C LEU A 334 2.01 -1.11 4.70
N PHE A 335 3.28 -1.44 4.45
CA PHE A 335 4.06 -0.93 3.31
C PHE A 335 4.06 -1.87 2.09
N GLU A 336 3.35 -3.00 2.18
CA GLU A 336 3.01 -3.86 1.03
C GLU A 336 1.58 -3.58 0.50
N ALA A 337 0.84 -2.64 1.10
CA ALA A 337 -0.36 -2.07 0.49
C ALA A 337 0.04 -1.37 -0.83
N PRO A 338 -0.50 -1.77 -2.01
CA PRO A 338 0.07 -1.39 -3.31
C PRO A 338 0.28 0.12 -3.49
N CYS A 339 -0.66 0.94 -3.01
CA CYS A 339 -0.61 2.41 -3.10
C CYS A 339 0.62 3.05 -2.42
N ALA A 340 1.29 2.37 -1.48
CA ALA A 340 2.51 2.85 -0.84
C ALA A 340 3.74 2.80 -1.77
N THR A 341 3.67 1.96 -2.81
CA THR A 341 4.74 1.64 -3.76
C THR A 341 4.64 2.51 -5.02
N VAL A 342 5.74 2.61 -5.78
CA VAL A 342 5.75 3.29 -7.09
C VAL A 342 4.92 2.56 -8.15
N ASP A 343 4.80 1.24 -8.03
CA ASP A 343 4.13 0.39 -9.01
C ASP A 343 2.60 0.53 -8.90
N GLY A 344 2.09 0.59 -7.66
CA GLY A 344 0.67 0.77 -7.35
C GLY A 344 0.16 2.22 -7.37
N LEU A 345 0.81 3.11 -8.12
CA LEU A 345 0.31 4.45 -8.40
C LEU A 345 -0.70 4.42 -9.58
N PRO A 346 -1.74 5.27 -9.56
CA PRO A 346 -2.76 5.30 -10.62
C PRO A 346 -2.18 5.79 -11.95
N SER A 347 -2.42 5.03 -13.03
CA SER A 347 -1.98 5.36 -14.40
C SER A 347 -2.94 6.35 -15.08
N LEU A 348 -2.91 7.60 -14.63
CA LEU A 348 -3.77 8.66 -15.15
C LEU A 348 -3.29 9.21 -16.51
N ASN A 349 -4.22 9.44 -17.41
CA ASN A 349 -4.01 10.13 -18.68
C ASN A 349 -4.79 11.45 -18.67
N LEU A 350 -4.17 12.54 -19.15
CA LEU A 350 -4.78 13.86 -19.21
C LEU A 350 -4.37 14.57 -20.52
N ALA A 351 -5.34 15.11 -21.26
CA ALA A 351 -5.10 15.83 -22.50
C ALA A 351 -6.00 17.06 -22.65
N THR A 352 -5.42 18.20 -23.06
CA THR A 352 -6.15 19.41 -23.43
C THR A 352 -6.27 19.53 -24.96
N ALA A 353 -7.41 20.01 -25.44
CA ALA A 353 -7.69 20.30 -26.83
C ALA A 353 -8.33 21.69 -27.00
N ALA A 354 -7.96 22.40 -28.06
CA ALA A 354 -8.53 23.69 -28.46
C ALA A 354 -8.37 23.87 -29.99
N PRO A 355 -9.14 24.77 -30.64
CA PRO A 355 -8.94 25.09 -32.05
C PRO A 355 -7.53 25.68 -32.28
N ALA A 356 -6.73 25.09 -33.18
CA ALA A 356 -5.41 25.63 -33.52
C ALA A 356 -5.48 27.03 -34.19
N TYR A 357 -6.63 27.35 -34.78
CA TYR A 357 -6.95 28.67 -35.34
C TYR A 357 -8.43 28.99 -35.14
N THR A 358 -8.75 30.27 -34.89
CA THR A 358 -10.11 30.80 -34.88
C THR A 358 -10.19 32.19 -35.53
N PRO A 359 -11.26 32.48 -36.31
CA PRO A 359 -11.60 33.83 -36.76
C PRO A 359 -12.59 34.57 -35.83
N VAL A 360 -13.04 33.93 -34.75
CA VAL A 360 -14.00 34.47 -33.77
C VAL A 360 -13.41 34.46 -32.35
N PRO A 361 -13.75 35.43 -31.49
CA PRO A 361 -13.14 35.54 -30.18
C PRO A 361 -13.58 34.44 -29.22
N ASP A 362 -14.78 33.88 -29.37
CA ASP A 362 -15.26 32.83 -28.47
C ASP A 362 -14.73 31.47 -28.96
N ILE A 363 -13.93 30.80 -28.13
CA ILE A 363 -13.48 29.41 -28.35
C ILE A 363 -13.96 28.49 -27.23
N GLU A 364 -14.17 27.23 -27.57
CA GLU A 364 -14.29 26.14 -26.60
C GLU A 364 -12.92 25.45 -26.46
N VAL A 365 -12.52 25.22 -25.22
CA VAL A 365 -11.38 24.39 -24.82
C VAL A 365 -11.96 23.16 -24.15
N SER A 366 -11.49 21.97 -24.51
CA SER A 366 -11.86 20.73 -23.82
C SER A 366 -10.65 20.05 -23.18
N VAL A 367 -10.93 19.29 -22.13
CA VAL A 367 -9.94 18.55 -21.37
C VAL A 367 -10.50 17.15 -21.10
N VAL A 368 -9.77 16.14 -21.56
CA VAL A 368 -10.11 14.72 -21.42
C VAL A 368 -9.20 14.09 -20.39
N TYR A 369 -9.77 13.34 -19.46
CA TYR A 369 -9.07 12.61 -18.40
C TYR A 369 -9.56 11.16 -18.33
N VAL A 370 -8.68 10.22 -17.96
CA VAL A 370 -9.04 8.82 -17.67
C VAL A 370 -7.99 8.12 -16.80
N ASN A 371 -8.42 7.31 -15.84
CA ASN A 371 -7.59 6.36 -15.13
C ASN A 371 -7.51 5.05 -15.93
N ALA A 372 -6.30 4.64 -16.31
CA ALA A 372 -6.05 3.43 -17.10
C ALA A 372 -5.39 2.30 -16.27
N SER A 373 -5.67 2.25 -14.96
CA SER A 373 -5.14 1.26 -14.02
C SER A 373 -6.21 0.77 -13.04
N ALA A 374 -5.87 -0.24 -12.23
CA ALA A 374 -6.76 -0.73 -11.17
C ALA A 374 -6.67 0.07 -9.85
N ALA A 375 -5.67 0.95 -9.70
CA ALA A 375 -5.51 1.77 -8.49
C ALA A 375 -6.33 3.05 -8.60
N THR A 376 -7.09 3.40 -7.56
CA THR A 376 -7.91 4.62 -7.50
C THR A 376 -7.03 5.86 -7.29
N ALA A 377 -7.32 6.94 -8.01
CA ALA A 377 -6.83 8.27 -7.66
C ALA A 377 -7.86 8.98 -6.80
N LEU A 378 -7.48 9.40 -5.59
CA LEU A 378 -8.40 10.00 -4.63
C LEU A 378 -8.50 11.53 -4.81
N ASP A 379 -9.61 12.14 -4.39
CA ASP A 379 -9.83 13.60 -4.36
C ASP A 379 -9.39 14.33 -5.66
N ALA A 380 -9.76 13.82 -6.82
CA ALA A 380 -9.28 14.29 -8.10
C ALA A 380 -9.92 15.64 -8.49
N GLU A 381 -9.10 16.68 -8.68
CA GLU A 381 -9.53 18.04 -9.00
C GLU A 381 -8.88 18.52 -10.30
N LEU A 382 -9.71 18.77 -11.31
CA LEU A 382 -9.27 19.25 -12.61
C LEU A 382 -9.21 20.78 -12.64
N ARG A 383 -8.05 21.34 -12.97
CA ARG A 383 -7.80 22.79 -13.07
C ARG A 383 -7.34 23.16 -14.47
N SER A 384 -7.90 24.23 -15.04
CA SER A 384 -7.43 24.80 -16.31
C SER A 384 -7.23 26.31 -16.19
N PRO A 385 -5.98 26.80 -16.12
CA PRO A 385 -5.68 28.22 -16.04
C PRO A 385 -6.15 28.98 -17.28
N LEU A 386 -6.81 30.13 -17.08
CA LEU A 386 -7.25 31.01 -18.16
C LEU A 386 -6.03 31.71 -18.79
N PRO A 387 -5.86 31.65 -20.13
CA PRO A 387 -4.80 32.39 -20.80
C PRO A 387 -4.93 33.91 -20.56
N ALA A 388 -3.79 34.62 -20.51
CA ALA A 388 -3.79 36.08 -20.35
C ALA A 388 -4.55 36.78 -21.49
N ASN A 389 -5.25 37.87 -21.19
CA ASN A 389 -6.13 38.59 -22.12
C ASN A 389 -7.30 37.74 -22.68
N THR A 390 -7.89 36.90 -21.83
CA THR A 390 -9.16 36.20 -22.11
C THR A 390 -10.23 36.57 -21.09
N THR A 391 -11.45 36.07 -21.25
CA THR A 391 -12.55 36.20 -20.27
C THR A 391 -13.39 34.93 -20.30
N PHE A 392 -13.64 34.34 -19.13
CA PHE A 392 -14.49 33.15 -18.98
C PHE A 392 -15.96 33.44 -19.34
N VAL A 393 -16.59 32.49 -20.03
CA VAL A 393 -18.00 32.58 -20.47
C VAL A 393 -18.86 31.51 -19.79
N SER A 394 -18.41 30.25 -19.79
CA SER A 394 -19.14 29.11 -19.23
C SER A 394 -18.26 27.86 -19.14
N ALA A 395 -18.61 26.91 -18.27
CA ALA A 395 -18.04 25.57 -18.19
C ALA A 395 -19.14 24.50 -18.25
N SER A 396 -18.76 23.27 -18.64
CA SER A 396 -19.59 22.07 -18.52
C SER A 396 -19.65 21.59 -17.06
N ASP A 397 -20.62 20.72 -16.75
CA ASP A 397 -20.63 19.83 -15.58
C ASP A 397 -20.32 20.50 -14.22
N GLY A 398 -20.84 21.72 -14.03
CA GLY A 398 -20.74 22.46 -12.77
C GLY A 398 -19.44 23.24 -12.56
N GLY A 399 -18.51 23.23 -13.52
CA GLY A 399 -17.20 23.90 -13.40
C GLY A 399 -17.28 25.39 -13.08
N ILE A 400 -16.35 25.86 -12.24
CA ILE A 400 -16.36 27.21 -11.66
C ILE A 400 -15.08 27.95 -12.06
N GLU A 401 -15.20 29.17 -12.57
CA GLU A 401 -14.05 30.10 -12.63
C GLU A 401 -13.76 30.63 -11.23
N GLN A 402 -12.55 30.38 -10.75
CA GLN A 402 -12.04 30.94 -9.51
C GLN A 402 -10.55 31.25 -9.63
N ALA A 403 -10.15 32.43 -9.15
CA ALA A 403 -8.77 32.91 -9.14
C ALA A 403 -8.07 32.98 -10.52
N GLY A 404 -8.82 32.92 -11.63
CA GLY A 404 -8.25 32.85 -12.98
C GLY A 404 -8.03 31.43 -13.51
N GLU A 405 -8.59 30.41 -12.86
CA GLU A 405 -8.64 29.03 -13.34
C GLU A 405 -10.10 28.56 -13.45
N VAL A 406 -10.41 27.69 -14.40
CA VAL A 406 -11.66 26.91 -14.36
C VAL A 406 -11.38 25.61 -13.62
N VAL A 407 -12.22 25.30 -12.62
CA VAL A 407 -12.01 24.17 -11.71
C VAL A 407 -13.24 23.26 -11.70
N TRP A 408 -13.00 21.95 -11.75
CA TRP A 408 -13.98 20.90 -11.51
C TRP A 408 -13.44 19.97 -10.43
N ASP A 409 -14.23 19.81 -9.37
CA ASP A 409 -14.16 18.64 -8.49
C ASP A 409 -14.66 17.42 -9.28
N LEU A 410 -13.93 16.31 -9.26
CA LEU A 410 -14.29 15.08 -9.96
C LEU A 410 -14.67 13.93 -9.01
N GLY A 411 -14.48 14.09 -7.69
CA GLY A 411 -14.49 12.96 -6.76
C GLY A 411 -13.25 12.08 -6.89
N ASN A 412 -13.35 10.80 -6.54
CA ASN A 412 -12.30 9.83 -6.84
C ASN A 412 -12.35 9.45 -8.34
N LEU A 413 -11.32 8.74 -8.83
CA LEU A 413 -11.28 8.16 -10.17
C LEU A 413 -10.82 6.71 -10.08
N GLY A 414 -11.78 5.79 -10.13
CA GLY A 414 -11.55 4.35 -10.12
C GLY A 414 -11.05 3.75 -11.44
N PRO A 415 -11.08 2.41 -11.55
CA PRO A 415 -10.61 1.69 -12.74
C PRO A 415 -11.45 2.00 -14.00
N ASP A 416 -10.76 2.29 -15.11
CA ASP A 416 -11.34 2.73 -16.40
C ASP A 416 -12.19 4.02 -16.35
N GLU A 417 -12.23 4.72 -15.20
CA GLU A 417 -13.04 5.93 -15.03
C GLU A 417 -12.43 7.17 -15.71
N GLY A 418 -13.28 8.00 -16.32
CA GLY A 418 -12.83 9.15 -17.08
C GLY A 418 -13.95 9.97 -17.70
N GLY A 419 -13.58 11.04 -18.38
CA GLY A 419 -14.54 11.92 -19.03
C GLY A 419 -13.90 13.07 -19.80
N GLU A 420 -14.76 13.94 -20.31
CA GLU A 420 -14.39 15.25 -20.87
C GLU A 420 -14.99 16.34 -19.99
N ARG A 421 -14.32 17.49 -19.90
CA ARG A 421 -14.87 18.76 -19.43
C ARG A 421 -14.58 19.82 -20.48
N THR A 422 -15.53 20.74 -20.71
CA THR A 422 -15.33 21.86 -21.65
C THR A 422 -15.56 23.19 -20.99
N PHE A 423 -14.87 24.22 -21.47
CA PHE A 423 -15.14 25.60 -21.08
C PHE A 423 -14.97 26.55 -22.26
N VAL A 424 -15.71 27.66 -22.22
CA VAL A 424 -15.74 28.67 -23.27
C VAL A 424 -15.09 29.94 -22.75
N ILE A 425 -14.18 30.49 -23.55
CA ILE A 425 -13.48 31.75 -23.27
C ILE A 425 -13.58 32.71 -24.46
N THR A 426 -13.78 33.99 -24.16
CA THR A 426 -13.66 35.08 -25.13
C THR A 426 -12.22 35.58 -25.14
N LEU A 427 -11.56 35.50 -26.30
CA LEU A 427 -10.23 36.02 -26.57
C LEU A 427 -10.28 37.54 -26.83
N GLY A 428 -9.46 38.32 -26.12
CA GLY A 428 -9.56 39.78 -26.08
C GLY A 428 -8.96 40.54 -27.27
N ASP A 429 -7.85 40.06 -27.84
CA ASP A 429 -7.10 40.69 -28.94
C ASP A 429 -6.57 39.60 -29.90
N TYR A 430 -6.28 39.94 -31.15
CA TYR A 430 -5.64 38.99 -32.08
C TYR A 430 -4.23 38.61 -31.60
N GLY A 431 -3.92 37.31 -31.61
CA GLY A 431 -2.69 36.77 -31.03
C GLY A 431 -2.68 35.26 -30.87
N LEU A 432 -1.66 34.76 -30.17
CA LEU A 432 -1.51 33.35 -29.80
C LEU A 432 -1.91 33.15 -28.34
N TYR A 433 -2.70 32.11 -28.07
CA TYR A 433 -3.24 31.78 -26.75
C TYR A 433 -2.92 30.33 -26.40
N ASP A 434 -2.12 30.13 -25.34
CA ASP A 434 -1.70 28.82 -24.88
C ASP A 434 -2.67 28.29 -23.81
N ASN A 435 -3.40 27.22 -24.12
CA ASN A 435 -4.37 26.57 -23.25
C ASN A 435 -3.77 25.27 -22.69
N THR A 436 -4.01 24.96 -21.41
CA THR A 436 -3.54 23.73 -20.76
C THR A 436 -4.40 23.42 -19.53
N ALA A 437 -4.20 22.26 -18.93
CA ALA A 437 -4.81 21.87 -17.67
C ALA A 437 -3.81 21.12 -16.77
N SER A 438 -4.24 20.84 -15.54
CA SER A 438 -3.59 19.93 -14.60
C SER A 438 -4.65 19.23 -13.76
N LEU A 439 -4.45 17.93 -13.51
CA LEU A 439 -5.26 17.13 -12.61
C LEU A 439 -4.50 17.01 -11.28
N GLY A 440 -4.99 17.67 -10.23
CA GLY A 440 -4.60 17.36 -8.86
C GLY A 440 -5.29 16.08 -8.42
N TYR A 441 -4.63 15.27 -7.58
CA TYR A 441 -5.21 14.06 -6.98
C TYR A 441 -4.36 13.63 -5.77
N ARG A 442 -4.86 12.67 -5.00
CA ARG A 442 -4.18 12.07 -3.85
C ARG A 442 -3.99 10.56 -4.03
N VAL A 443 -2.89 10.03 -3.50
CA VAL A 443 -2.67 8.59 -3.33
C VAL A 443 -2.20 8.37 -1.90
N GLY A 444 -2.87 7.50 -1.14
CA GLY A 444 -2.70 7.45 0.31
C GLY A 444 -2.93 8.84 0.94
N LEU A 445 -1.94 9.38 1.63
CA LEU A 445 -1.95 10.73 2.21
C LEU A 445 -1.12 11.76 1.42
N ASN A 446 -0.63 11.41 0.22
CA ASN A 446 0.24 12.26 -0.59
C ASN A 446 -0.52 12.91 -1.76
N GLU A 447 -0.36 14.23 -1.91
CA GLU A 447 -0.88 14.99 -3.05
C GLU A 447 0.04 14.88 -4.28
N PHE A 448 -0.56 14.76 -5.46
CA PHE A 448 0.09 14.66 -6.77
C PHE A 448 -0.56 15.61 -7.77
N VAL A 449 0.17 15.99 -8.83
CA VAL A 449 -0.33 16.82 -9.93
C VAL A 449 0.16 16.30 -11.27
N LEU A 450 -0.76 15.87 -12.13
CA LEU A 450 -0.49 15.51 -13.53
C LEU A 450 -0.76 16.72 -14.45
N PRO A 451 0.26 17.32 -15.09
CA PRO A 451 0.06 18.36 -16.09
C PRO A 451 -0.39 17.79 -17.44
N ALA A 452 -1.28 18.49 -18.13
CA ALA A 452 -1.70 18.19 -19.50
C ALA A 452 -0.67 18.70 -20.54
N ASN A 453 -0.91 18.37 -21.81
CA ASN A 453 -0.26 19.06 -22.93
C ASN A 453 -0.75 20.51 -23.06
N VAL A 454 0.09 21.37 -23.63
CA VAL A 454 -0.28 22.74 -24.03
C VAL A 454 -0.82 22.74 -25.47
N VAL A 455 -1.91 23.47 -25.73
CA VAL A 455 -2.46 23.70 -27.08
C VAL A 455 -2.56 25.20 -27.36
N GLN A 456 -1.88 25.61 -28.43
CA GLN A 456 -1.86 27.00 -28.88
C GLN A 456 -2.96 27.28 -29.90
N THR A 457 -3.80 28.29 -29.63
CA THR A 457 -4.82 28.83 -30.53
C THR A 457 -4.33 30.15 -31.13
N LEU A 458 -4.31 30.25 -32.47
CA LEU A 458 -4.16 31.53 -33.17
C LEU A 458 -5.53 32.19 -33.37
N TYR A 459 -5.74 33.37 -32.79
CA TYR A 459 -6.87 34.25 -33.11
C TYR A 459 -6.41 35.33 -34.08
N ASP A 460 -6.88 35.27 -35.33
CA ASP A 460 -6.65 36.28 -36.38
C ASP A 460 -7.86 36.29 -37.34
N THR A 461 -8.01 37.32 -38.16
CA THR A 461 -8.95 37.36 -39.28
C THR A 461 -8.52 36.53 -40.48
N ASP A 462 -7.21 36.41 -40.72
CA ASP A 462 -6.65 35.66 -41.85
C ASP A 462 -6.12 34.29 -41.37
N PRO A 463 -6.53 33.16 -41.98
CA PRO A 463 -6.05 31.84 -41.58
C PRO A 463 -4.57 31.66 -41.91
N PRO A 464 -3.82 30.89 -41.10
CA PRO A 464 -2.44 30.55 -41.41
C PRO A 464 -2.38 29.84 -42.77
N ALA A 465 -1.46 30.27 -43.63
CA ALA A 465 -1.34 29.73 -44.98
C ALA A 465 -1.04 28.21 -44.91
N THR A 466 -1.85 27.40 -45.57
CA THR A 466 -1.61 25.96 -45.70
C THR A 466 -0.35 25.76 -46.53
N ASP A 467 0.70 25.21 -45.93
CA ASP A 467 1.92 24.79 -46.64
C ASP A 467 1.64 23.49 -47.40
N ASP A 468 0.80 23.58 -48.43
CA ASP A 468 0.53 22.53 -49.39
C ASP A 468 1.83 22.22 -50.15
N GLY A 469 2.56 21.20 -49.68
CA GLY A 469 3.89 20.80 -50.16
C GLY A 469 3.97 20.56 -51.66
N GLY A 470 4.15 21.64 -52.42
CA GLY A 470 3.91 21.72 -53.86
C GLY A 470 5.12 22.22 -54.64
N SER A 471 6.19 21.43 -54.69
CA SER A 471 7.35 21.74 -55.52
C SER A 471 7.00 21.72 -57.01
N SER A 472 7.13 22.86 -57.71
CA SER A 472 7.96 22.96 -58.94
C SER A 472 7.94 24.34 -59.61
N SER A 473 9.14 24.80 -60.03
CA SER A 473 9.49 25.61 -61.24
C SER A 473 8.42 26.53 -61.87
N SER A 474 8.69 27.79 -62.22
CA SER A 474 9.89 28.45 -62.79
C SER A 474 9.64 29.99 -62.88
N ASP A 475 10.51 30.90 -63.34
CA ASP A 475 11.81 30.84 -64.03
C ASP A 475 12.66 32.07 -63.62
N GLY A 476 13.99 32.04 -63.76
CA GLY A 476 14.86 33.08 -63.21
C GLY A 476 16.37 32.93 -63.47
N SER A 477 16.77 32.63 -64.70
CA SER A 477 18.19 32.38 -65.06
C SER A 477 19.16 33.53 -64.76
N THR A 478 20.31 33.22 -64.15
CA THR A 478 21.59 33.77 -64.61
C THR A 478 22.80 32.87 -64.32
N ASP A 479 23.44 32.45 -65.42
CA ASP A 479 24.71 31.76 -65.63
C ASP A 479 25.91 32.10 -64.69
N ASN A 480 26.70 31.08 -64.29
CA ASN A 480 28.15 30.95 -64.59
C ASN A 480 28.87 29.82 -63.79
N GLY A 481 29.64 28.94 -64.46
CA GLY A 481 30.96 28.51 -63.92
C GLY A 481 31.27 27.04 -63.56
N SER A 482 31.52 26.18 -64.57
CA SER A 482 32.65 25.21 -64.65
C SER A 482 32.87 24.00 -63.67
N THR A 483 32.98 22.80 -64.28
CA THR A 483 34.00 21.71 -64.06
C THR A 483 34.11 20.94 -62.72
N ASP A 484 34.56 19.67 -62.63
CA ASP A 484 34.73 18.50 -63.55
C ASP A 484 35.17 17.25 -62.73
N GLY A 485 35.01 16.01 -63.23
CA GLY A 485 35.44 14.73 -62.62
C GLY A 485 34.49 14.13 -61.56
N SER A 486 34.18 12.82 -61.48
CA SER A 486 34.98 11.56 -61.53
C SER A 486 35.76 11.28 -60.22
N THR A 487 35.77 10.09 -59.62
CA THR A 487 35.26 8.73 -59.99
C THR A 487 35.32 7.78 -58.78
N ASP A 488 34.50 6.71 -58.77
CA ASP A 488 34.77 5.36 -58.21
C ASP A 488 35.15 5.18 -56.71
N ASN A 489 35.10 4.00 -56.08
CA ASN A 489 34.32 2.74 -56.20
C ASN A 489 34.76 1.81 -55.04
N GLY A 490 33.98 0.78 -54.71
CA GLY A 490 34.50 -0.45 -54.08
C GLY A 490 34.10 -0.71 -52.62
N SER A 491 33.36 -1.79 -52.43
CA SER A 491 33.17 -2.51 -51.16
C SER A 491 33.69 -3.95 -51.32
N SER A 492 34.13 -4.60 -50.25
CA SER A 492 34.35 -6.05 -50.22
C SER A 492 34.45 -6.64 -48.80
N ASP A 493 33.75 -7.75 -48.58
CA ASP A 493 33.58 -8.48 -47.31
C ASP A 493 34.79 -9.33 -46.85
N GLY A 494 34.77 -9.82 -45.59
CA GLY A 494 35.72 -10.78 -45.00
C GLY A 494 35.12 -11.55 -43.81
N VAL A 495 35.32 -12.88 -43.72
CA VAL A 495 34.44 -13.80 -42.96
C VAL A 495 35.16 -15.06 -42.38
N THR A 496 34.63 -15.66 -41.30
CA THR A 496 35.10 -16.84 -40.49
C THR A 496 36.32 -16.60 -39.57
N GLY A 497 36.69 -17.39 -38.54
CA GLY A 497 36.17 -18.63 -37.87
C GLY A 497 37.33 -19.39 -37.13
N THR A 498 37.21 -20.38 -36.24
CA THR A 498 36.10 -21.04 -35.47
C THR A 498 36.69 -22.03 -34.41
N ASP A 499 36.01 -22.25 -33.27
CA ASP A 499 36.04 -23.33 -32.23
C ASP A 499 37.33 -24.14 -31.85
N GLY A 500 37.51 -24.42 -30.53
CA GLY A 500 38.42 -25.48 -30.03
C GLY A 500 38.69 -25.50 -28.49
N PRO A 501 38.42 -26.62 -27.74
CA PRO A 501 38.54 -26.67 -26.27
C PRO A 501 39.66 -27.61 -25.69
N THR A 502 39.96 -27.51 -24.39
CA THR A 502 40.83 -28.45 -23.63
C THR A 502 40.44 -28.60 -22.14
N THR A 503 40.78 -29.74 -21.51
CA THR A 503 40.50 -30.07 -20.08
C THR A 503 41.71 -30.69 -19.34
N ALA A 504 41.87 -30.39 -18.04
CA ALA A 504 42.67 -31.08 -17.00
C ALA A 504 42.51 -30.30 -15.66
N SER A 505 42.12 -30.79 -14.48
CA SER A 505 42.36 -32.02 -13.68
C SER A 505 43.56 -31.93 -12.71
N GLY A 506 43.31 -31.99 -11.39
CA GLY A 506 44.31 -32.11 -10.31
C GLY A 506 43.65 -32.44 -8.96
N THR A 507 44.30 -33.22 -8.09
CA THR A 507 43.68 -33.82 -6.89
C THR A 507 44.65 -34.01 -5.70
N GLY A 508 44.11 -33.96 -4.47
CA GLY A 508 44.74 -34.37 -3.20
C GLY A 508 44.13 -33.56 -2.03
N THR A 509 43.48 -34.09 -0.97
CA THR A 509 43.71 -35.22 -0.03
C THR A 509 44.79 -35.00 1.03
N ASP A 510 44.38 -34.80 2.29
CA ASP A 510 44.80 -35.66 3.41
C ASP A 510 43.77 -35.58 4.58
N GLU A 511 43.88 -36.47 5.56
CA GLU A 511 42.95 -36.63 6.70
C GLU A 511 43.48 -36.00 8.02
N GLY A 512 42.61 -35.85 9.04
CA GLY A 512 43.00 -35.47 10.39
C GLY A 512 41.85 -35.55 11.40
N THR A 513 41.95 -36.43 12.40
CA THR A 513 40.94 -36.64 13.45
C THR A 513 41.31 -35.96 14.76
N ASP A 514 40.31 -35.65 15.59
CA ASP A 514 40.15 -36.28 16.91
C ASP A 514 38.80 -35.90 17.54
N ALA A 515 38.42 -36.59 18.63
CA ALA A 515 37.17 -36.42 19.35
C ALA A 515 37.38 -36.59 20.86
N ASP A 516 36.50 -36.02 21.69
CA ASP A 516 36.23 -36.56 23.04
C ASP A 516 34.84 -36.17 23.58
N VAL A 517 34.45 -36.73 24.73
CA VAL A 517 33.05 -36.80 25.22
C VAL A 517 32.78 -36.20 26.61
N GLY A 518 31.50 -35.88 26.89
CA GLY A 518 30.93 -35.62 28.22
C GLY A 518 29.77 -34.62 28.14
N LEU A 519 28.48 -34.94 28.33
CA LEU A 519 27.72 -35.69 29.36
C LEU A 519 27.33 -34.88 30.63
N ASP A 520 26.01 -34.74 30.77
CA ASP A 520 25.18 -34.94 31.97
C ASP A 520 24.82 -33.83 33.00
N GLU A 521 23.52 -33.90 33.34
CA GLU A 521 22.79 -33.54 34.58
C GLU A 521 22.37 -32.09 34.96
N VAL A 522 21.08 -31.79 34.67
CA VAL A 522 19.96 -31.61 35.64
C VAL A 522 20.06 -30.55 36.76
N GLY A 523 19.02 -29.70 36.91
CA GLY A 523 18.71 -29.15 38.26
C GLY A 523 17.71 -28.00 38.50
N GLY A 524 16.41 -28.16 38.21
CA GLY A 524 15.28 -27.45 38.86
C GLY A 524 15.15 -25.91 38.70
N GLY A 525 13.98 -25.28 38.86
CA GLY A 525 12.65 -25.80 39.18
C GLY A 525 11.81 -24.80 40.00
N GLY A 526 10.69 -24.32 39.42
CA GLY A 526 9.68 -23.46 40.08
C GLY A 526 9.80 -21.96 39.73
N GLY A 527 8.70 -21.21 39.56
CA GLY A 527 7.29 -21.63 39.53
C GLY A 527 6.32 -20.47 39.81
N ASP A 528 5.04 -20.67 39.46
CA ASP A 528 3.87 -19.81 39.76
C ASP A 528 3.85 -18.40 39.11
N GLN A 529 2.74 -17.84 38.61
CA GLN A 529 1.31 -18.26 38.63
C GLN A 529 0.64 -18.10 37.25
N GLY A 530 -0.26 -19.02 36.90
CA GLY A 530 -1.20 -18.86 35.78
C GLY A 530 -2.65 -18.72 36.27
N CYS A 531 -3.41 -17.76 35.73
CA CYS A 531 -4.83 -17.61 36.03
C CYS A 531 -5.67 -18.67 35.29
N ASN A 532 -6.48 -19.42 36.02
CA ASN A 532 -7.25 -20.55 35.48
C ASN A 532 -8.77 -20.29 35.58
N CYS A 533 -9.44 -20.19 34.43
CA CYS A 533 -10.89 -20.02 34.32
C CYS A 533 -11.57 -21.34 33.97
N ALA A 534 -12.00 -22.09 34.98
CA ALA A 534 -12.71 -23.36 34.79
C ALA A 534 -14.20 -23.15 34.45
N ALA A 535 -14.65 -23.71 33.32
CA ALA A 535 -16.05 -23.70 32.92
C ALA A 535 -16.94 -24.60 33.80
N GLY A 536 -18.22 -24.26 33.94
CA GLY A 536 -19.20 -25.04 34.72
C GLY A 536 -20.63 -24.95 34.18
N GLN A 537 -21.07 -25.99 33.46
CA GLN A 537 -22.49 -26.22 33.12
C GLN A 537 -23.24 -26.78 34.34
N GLY A 538 -24.54 -26.44 34.55
CA GLY A 538 -25.24 -26.96 35.74
C GLY A 538 -26.70 -26.58 36.05
N ASP A 539 -27.53 -26.29 35.04
CA ASP A 539 -29.00 -26.46 35.00
C ASP A 539 -29.93 -26.24 36.26
N ARG A 540 -30.89 -25.31 36.11
CA ARG A 540 -32.27 -25.27 36.70
C ARG A 540 -32.52 -25.19 38.23
N GLY A 541 -33.23 -24.11 38.64
CA GLY A 541 -34.01 -24.09 39.88
C GLY A 541 -34.91 -22.85 40.08
N LEU A 542 -36.21 -22.96 39.78
CA LEU A 542 -37.26 -22.00 40.20
C LEU A 542 -38.11 -22.64 41.30
N PRO A 543 -38.59 -21.89 42.33
CA PRO A 543 -39.96 -21.37 42.22
C PRO A 543 -40.31 -20.05 42.97
N ALA A 544 -41.33 -19.37 42.43
CA ALA A 544 -42.44 -18.69 43.11
C ALA A 544 -42.23 -17.57 44.18
N ALA A 545 -42.43 -16.33 43.70
CA ALA A 545 -43.48 -15.38 44.15
C ALA A 545 -43.50 -14.77 45.58
N ALA A 546 -43.43 -13.43 45.61
CA ALA A 546 -44.18 -12.59 46.55
C ALA A 546 -44.53 -11.23 45.88
N LEU A 547 -45.69 -10.65 46.24
CA LEU A 547 -46.16 -9.32 45.79
C LEU A 547 -46.17 -8.34 46.97
N TRP A 548 -46.03 -7.03 46.70
CA TRP A 548 -46.89 -5.90 47.16
C TRP A 548 -46.11 -4.57 47.26
N PHE A 549 -46.65 -3.48 46.69
CA PHE A 549 -46.52 -2.12 47.27
C PHE A 549 -46.40 -0.95 46.24
N LEU A 550 -47.32 0.02 46.26
CA LEU A 550 -47.22 1.36 45.64
C LEU A 550 -46.08 2.18 46.31
N GLY A 551 -45.45 3.21 45.71
CA GLY A 551 -45.63 3.86 44.40
C GLY A 551 -45.74 5.41 44.52
N LEU A 552 -45.02 6.20 43.71
CA LEU A 552 -45.18 7.68 43.59
C LEU A 552 -44.53 8.26 42.31
N VAL A 553 -44.84 9.51 41.96
CA VAL A 553 -44.64 10.13 40.63
C VAL A 553 -43.87 11.46 40.69
N ALA A 554 -43.02 11.73 39.70
CA ALA A 554 -42.49 13.06 39.37
C ALA A 554 -42.33 13.22 37.83
N LEU A 555 -42.33 14.45 37.31
CA LEU A 555 -42.44 14.74 35.87
C LEU A 555 -41.14 15.29 35.23
N ILE A 556 -40.77 14.75 34.07
CA ILE A 556 -40.76 15.41 32.73
C ILE A 556 -40.52 16.95 32.74
N PRO A 557 -39.55 17.48 31.95
CA PRO A 557 -39.64 17.35 30.48
C PRO A 557 -38.36 17.17 29.64
N ARG A 558 -38.50 16.39 28.56
CA ARG A 558 -37.68 16.47 27.33
C ARG A 558 -37.98 17.77 26.55
N ARG A 559 -37.02 18.28 25.78
CA ARG A 559 -37.28 19.24 24.68
C ARG A 559 -37.38 18.50 23.33
N ARG A 560 -38.24 19.01 22.44
CA ARG A 560 -38.27 18.70 21.00
C ARG A 560 -38.39 20.01 20.22
N ARG A 561 -37.68 20.11 19.10
CA ARG A 561 -37.87 21.03 17.96
C ARG A 561 -37.22 20.36 16.74
N ALA A 562 -37.61 20.61 15.49
CA ALA A 562 -38.94 20.84 14.92
C ALA A 562 -38.76 20.81 13.39
N HIS A 563 -39.51 19.99 12.64
CA HIS A 563 -39.53 20.15 11.18
C HIS A 563 -40.16 21.49 10.79
N GLY A 564 -39.60 22.12 9.76
CA GLY A 564 -40.24 23.18 9.00
C GLY A 564 -40.05 22.87 7.51
N GLY A 565 -41.14 22.66 6.79
CA GLY A 565 -41.14 22.40 5.34
C GLY A 565 -42.15 23.29 4.63
N GLY A 566 -41.83 23.66 3.40
CA GLY A 566 -42.53 24.64 2.59
C GLY A 566 -41.53 25.65 2.00
N ARG A 567 -41.57 25.93 0.69
CA ARG A 567 -42.70 25.75 -0.23
C ARG A 567 -42.25 25.56 -1.68
#